data_AF-H9VMZ9-F1
#
_entry.id   AF-H9VMZ9-F1
#
_cell.length_a   1.000
_cell.length_b   1.000
_cell.length_c   1.000
_cell.angle_alpha   90.00
_cell.angle_beta   90.00
_cell.angle_gamma   90.00
#
_symmetry.space_group_name_H-M   'P 1'
#
loop_
_entity.id
_entity.type
_entity.pdbx_description
1 polymer ?
#
loop_
_entity_poly.entity_id
_entity_poly.type
_entity_poly.pdbx_seq_one_letter_code
_entity_poly.pdbx_strand_id
1 'polypeptide(L)' 'WRLSVETGNLRKWDVVPSECVSYVEKYMMTEGQYCEDSKVAALIILDYVKTLKLSGDGKDAWVFDIDETLLSNI' A
#
# COMPACT_ATOMS: atom_id res chain seq x y z
N TRP A 1 -13.44 9.30 -3.14
CA TRP A 1 -12.74 9.42 -1.84
C TRP A 1 -11.43 8.65 -1.83
N ARG A 2 -11.42 7.30 -1.84
CA ARG A 2 -10.18 6.46 -1.81
C ARG A 2 -9.07 6.95 -2.74
N LEU A 3 -9.32 7.05 -4.05
CA LEU A 3 -8.31 7.47 -5.01
C LEU A 3 -7.72 8.86 -4.69
N SER A 4 -8.54 9.78 -4.20
CA SER A 4 -8.07 11.12 -3.80
C SER A 4 -7.17 11.06 -2.56
N VAL A 5 -7.40 10.13 -1.64
CA VAL A 5 -6.51 9.86 -0.50
C VAL A 5 -5.20 9.24 -0.99
N GLU A 6 -5.25 8.16 -1.78
CA GLU A 6 -4.06 7.46 -2.31
C GLU A 6 -3.15 8.35 -3.16
N THR A 7 -3.74 9.25 -3.97
CA THR A 7 -2.99 10.21 -4.79
C THR A 7 -2.55 11.46 -4.02
N GLY A 8 -2.87 11.54 -2.72
CA GLY A 8 -2.51 12.67 -1.88
C GLY A 8 -3.21 13.99 -2.24
N ASN A 9 -4.32 13.95 -2.97
CA ASN A 9 -5.16 15.12 -3.26
C ASN A 9 -6.06 15.48 -2.07
N LEU A 10 -6.43 14.49 -1.26
CA LEU A 10 -7.10 14.66 0.02
C LEU A 10 -6.16 14.19 1.13
N ARG A 11 -5.83 15.07 2.07
CA ARG A 11 -4.89 14.82 3.17
C ARG A 11 -5.49 15.24 4.51
N LYS A 12 -4.91 14.76 5.61
CA LYS A 12 -5.28 15.14 6.99
C LYS A 12 -6.79 14.93 7.27
N TRP A 13 -7.32 13.79 6.84
CA TRP A 13 -8.66 13.35 7.22
C TRP A 13 -8.56 12.49 8.48
N ASP A 14 -9.51 12.63 9.40
CA ASP A 14 -9.49 11.90 10.68
C ASP A 14 -10.22 10.56 10.60
N VAL A 15 -11.31 10.51 9.84
CA VAL A 15 -12.16 9.33 9.66
C VAL A 15 -12.64 9.19 8.22
N VAL A 16 -12.97 7.96 7.83
CA VAL A 16 -13.64 7.68 6.56
C VAL A 16 -15.00 8.42 6.57
N PRO A 17 -15.34 9.20 5.52
CA PRO A 17 -16.66 9.81 5.42
C PRO A 17 -17.76 8.74 5.47
N SER A 18 -18.85 9.04 6.19
CA SER A 18 -19.93 8.08 6.46
C SER A 18 -20.50 7.42 5.19
N GLU A 19 -20.61 8.18 4.12
CA GLU A 19 -21.09 7.74 2.80
C GLU A 19 -20.12 6.80 2.08
N CYS A 20 -18.85 6.74 2.50
CA CYS A 20 -17.81 5.89 1.92
C CYS A 20 -17.55 4.61 2.73
N VAL A 21 -18.10 4.46 3.94
CA VAL A 21 -17.78 3.35 4.85
C VAL A 21 -18.03 1.99 4.20
N SER A 22 -19.23 1.76 3.65
CA SER A 22 -19.57 0.49 3.00
C SER A 22 -18.69 0.19 1.77
N TYR A 23 -18.26 1.24 1.05
CA TYR A 23 -17.32 1.07 -0.06
C TYR A 23 -15.95 0.63 0.43
N VAL A 24 -15.42 1.26 1.48
CA VAL A 24 -14.10 0.92 2.04
C VAL A 24 -14.10 -0.47 2.65
N GLU A 25 -15.14 -0.84 3.40
CA GLU A 25 -15.32 -2.18 3.95
C GLU A 25 -15.26 -3.23 2.84
N LYS A 26 -16.04 -3.05 1.77
CA LYS A 26 -16.03 -3.97 0.62
C LYS A 26 -14.66 -4.04 -0.05
N TYR A 27 -13.98 -2.89 -0.21
CA TYR A 27 -12.66 -2.82 -0.82
C TYR A 27 -11.62 -3.61 -0.01
N MET A 28 -11.63 -3.48 1.32
CA MET A 28 -10.62 -4.08 2.19
C MET A 28 -10.91 -5.54 2.56
N MET A 29 -12.18 -5.90 2.84
CA MET A 29 -12.53 -7.20 3.44
C MET A 29 -12.87 -8.30 2.43
N THR A 30 -13.26 -7.94 1.22
CA THR A 30 -13.60 -8.94 0.19
C THR A 30 -12.34 -9.34 -0.56
N GLU A 31 -12.10 -10.64 -0.75
CA GLU A 31 -11.08 -11.09 -1.71
C GLU A 31 -11.29 -10.40 -3.06
N GLY A 32 -10.30 -9.62 -3.49
CA GLY A 32 -10.43 -8.79 -4.68
C GLY A 32 -9.46 -7.61 -4.69
N GLN A 33 -10.00 -6.40 -4.80
CA GLN A 33 -9.26 -5.24 -5.28
C GLN A 33 -8.12 -4.80 -4.35
N TYR A 34 -8.28 -4.84 -3.03
CA TYR A 34 -7.18 -4.48 -2.11
C TYR A 34 -5.98 -5.42 -2.27
N CYS A 35 -6.23 -6.73 -2.38
CA CYS A 35 -5.17 -7.71 -2.59
C CYS A 35 -4.47 -7.52 -3.95
N GLU A 36 -5.23 -7.31 -5.04
CA GLU A 36 -4.62 -7.08 -6.36
C GLU A 36 -3.86 -5.75 -6.43
N ASP A 37 -4.36 -4.68 -5.80
CA ASP A 37 -3.66 -3.39 -5.72
C ASP A 37 -2.31 -3.55 -4.96
N SER A 38 -2.32 -4.20 -3.79
CA SER A 38 -1.11 -4.47 -2.99
C SER A 38 -0.11 -5.38 -3.71
N LYS A 39 -0.61 -6.39 -4.42
CA LYS A 39 0.21 -7.29 -5.24
C LYS A 39 0.91 -6.55 -6.37
N VAL A 40 0.22 -5.66 -7.07
CA VAL A 40 0.82 -4.84 -8.12
C VAL A 40 1.92 -3.95 -7.54
N ALA A 41 1.68 -3.31 -6.38
CA ALA A 41 2.69 -2.51 -5.71
C ALA A 41 3.96 -3.34 -5.38
N ALA A 42 3.79 -4.54 -4.79
CA ALA A 42 4.90 -5.44 -4.48
C ALA A 42 5.67 -5.90 -5.73
N LEU A 43 4.97 -6.21 -6.82
CA LEU A 43 5.59 -6.63 -8.08
C LEU A 43 6.43 -5.50 -8.69
N ILE A 44 5.93 -4.26 -8.69
CA ILE A 44 6.67 -3.09 -9.19
C ILE A 44 7.93 -2.86 -8.37
N ILE A 45 7.85 -2.98 -7.04
CA ILE A 45 9.02 -2.85 -6.15
C ILE A 45 10.04 -3.95 -6.47
N LEU A 46 9.59 -5.20 -6.61
CA LEU A 46 10.47 -6.33 -6.92
C LEU A 46 11.18 -6.13 -8.26
N ASP A 47 10.47 -5.66 -9.29
CA ASP A 47 11.06 -5.39 -10.59
C ASP A 47 12.05 -4.21 -10.53
N TYR A 48 11.75 -3.16 -9.77
CA TYR A 48 12.71 -2.08 -9.52
C TYR A 48 13.99 -2.59 -8.83
N VAL A 49 13.87 -3.41 -7.79
CA VAL A 49 15.02 -3.95 -7.05
C VAL A 49 15.96 -4.74 -7.97
N LYS A 50 15.43 -5.50 -8.92
CA LYS A 50 16.24 -6.23 -9.92
C LYS A 50 17.08 -5.33 -10.82
N THR A 51 16.73 -4.05 -10.96
CA THR A 51 17.48 -3.08 -11.78
C THR A 51 18.62 -2.39 -11.02
N LEU A 52 18.68 -2.52 -9.71
CA LEU A 52 19.66 -1.83 -8.87
C LEU A 52 21.06 -2.45 -9.02
N LYS A 53 22.07 -1.58 -9.10
CA LYS A 53 23.48 -1.96 -8.99
C LYS A 53 23.92 -1.75 -7.55
N LEU A 54 23.99 -2.84 -6.79
CA LEU A 54 24.43 -2.81 -5.39
C LEU A 54 25.94 -2.64 -5.30
N SER A 55 26.40 -2.02 -4.22
CA SER A 55 27.83 -1.70 -4.04
C SER A 55 28.68 -2.92 -3.68
N GLY A 56 28.04 -3.99 -3.19
CA GLY A 56 28.71 -5.21 -2.73
C GLY A 56 29.34 -5.11 -1.35
N ASP A 57 29.14 -4.01 -0.62
CA ASP A 57 29.70 -3.80 0.72
C ASP A 57 28.86 -4.40 1.86
N GLY A 58 27.70 -4.98 1.53
CA GLY A 58 26.78 -5.62 2.46
C GLY A 58 25.98 -4.63 3.32
N LYS A 59 25.94 -3.34 2.97
CA LYS A 59 25.24 -2.31 3.74
C LYS A 59 23.95 -1.80 3.09
N ASP A 60 23.62 -2.32 1.91
CA ASP A 60 22.37 -2.02 1.22
C ASP A 60 21.18 -2.61 2.02
N ALA A 61 20.15 -1.81 2.27
CA ALA A 61 19.00 -2.20 3.07
C ALA A 61 17.69 -1.68 2.47
N TRP A 62 16.60 -2.38 2.76
CA TRP A 62 15.24 -1.95 2.47
C TRP A 62 14.49 -1.75 3.78
N VAL A 63 13.76 -0.65 3.89
CA VAL A 63 12.97 -0.33 5.08
C VAL A 63 11.50 -0.64 4.78
N PHE A 64 10.87 -1.37 5.69
CA PHE A 64 9.45 -1.68 5.63
C PHE A 64 8.76 -1.09 6.85
N ASP A 65 7.59 -0.51 6.63
CA ASP A 65 6.64 -0.25 7.70
C ASP A 65 5.97 -1.57 8.13
N ILE A 66 5.34 -1.59 9.31
CA ILE A 66 4.70 -2.79 9.86
C ILE A 66 3.20 -2.77 9.58
N ASP A 67 2.49 -1.82 10.17
CA ASP A 67 1.03 -1.73 10.12
C ASP A 67 0.55 -1.38 8.69
N GLU A 68 -0.44 -2.13 8.20
CA GLU A 68 -1.01 -2.02 6.84
C GLU A 68 0.00 -2.22 5.68
N THR A 69 1.24 -2.62 6.00
CA THR A 69 2.31 -2.89 5.02
C THR A 69 2.76 -4.35 5.08
N LEU A 70 3.15 -4.83 6.27
CA LEU A 70 3.52 -6.22 6.50
C LEU A 70 2.43 -6.99 7.25
N LEU A 71 1.71 -6.31 8.16
CA LEU A 71 0.64 -6.87 8.97
C LEU A 71 -0.64 -6.07 8.76
N SER A 72 -1.75 -6.80 8.58
CA SER A 72 -3.09 -6.21 8.51
C SER A 72 -3.65 -6.04 9.93
N ASN A 73 -4.18 -4.86 10.25
CA ASN A 73 -4.98 -4.60 11.45
C ASN A 73 -6.49 -4.80 11.22
N ILE A 74 -6.85 -5.39 10.07
CA ILE A 74 -8.21 -5.86 9.71
C ILE A 74 -8.29 -7.36 9.93
#